data_AF-A0A934NI13-F1
#
_entry.id   AF-A0A934NI13-F1
#
_cell.length_a   1.000
_cell.length_b   1.000
_cell.length_c   1.000
_cell.angle_alpha   90.00
_cell.angle_beta   90.00
_cell.angle_gamma   90.00
#
_symmetry.space_group_name_H-M   'P 1'
#
loop_
_entity.id
_entity.type
_entity.pdbx_description
1 polymer ?
#
loop_
_entity_poly.entity_id
_entity_poly.type
_entity_poly.pdbx_seq_one_letter_code
_entity_poly.pdbx_strand_id
1 'polypeptide(L)'
;MKLNYKILWIDDQIEDYIDMGIKSELEIYIDSLGFIPTVECFENGNLAEQSIQEIKYDLILSDYNIEGGDEQGDILIQKIRDGGVFTEILFYSAQPDFDTIAKNLYRDRVSFFSLIGDESFKGFKDKAFNLINHTVAKLQELNSIRGLVMSETSELDNTVEEILLSFLTADNENSQTLKDYISKMIVDSAKSNLKKAEKFNELEPQEMIKSRIFDADKKSRAVNKMVSLVGADGEKFENFYTNYKADVLDTRNDLAHAKSDVIDGVEYLIIHRKGVEHPEKFNQEQCIAIRKNLRKHRDLLRTIRELIIGK
;
A
#
# COMPACT_ATOMS: atom_id res chain seq x y z
N MET A 1 -0.25 2.75 -1.76
CA MET A 1 0.30 1.82 -0.75
C MET A 1 -0.53 0.54 -0.74
N LYS A 2 0.09 -0.64 -0.70
CA LYS A 2 -0.61 -1.92 -0.55
C LYS A 2 -1.19 -2.03 0.87
N LEU A 3 -2.47 -2.41 0.99
CA LEU A 3 -3.18 -2.52 2.27
C LEU A 3 -3.40 -3.96 2.74
N ASN A 4 -3.47 -4.93 1.84
CA ASN A 4 -3.64 -6.35 2.22
C ASN A 4 -2.27 -7.01 2.30
N TYR A 5 -2.09 -7.98 3.19
CA TYR A 5 -0.94 -8.87 3.21
C TYR A 5 -1.45 -10.31 3.28
N LYS A 6 -1.11 -11.11 2.27
CA LYS A 6 -1.66 -12.44 2.09
C LYS A 6 -0.62 -13.52 2.35
N ILE A 7 -0.94 -14.45 3.24
CA ILE A 7 -0.17 -15.67 3.47
C ILE A 7 -0.96 -16.84 2.92
N LEU A 8 -0.29 -17.71 2.16
CA LEU A 8 -0.74 -19.08 1.93
C LEU A 8 -0.03 -19.98 2.93
N TRP A 9 -0.77 -20.84 3.61
CA TRP A 9 -0.23 -21.80 4.55
C TRP A 9 -0.72 -23.21 4.21
N ILE A 10 0.19 -24.09 3.79
CA ILE A 10 -0.08 -25.49 3.45
C ILE A 10 0.60 -26.42 4.46
N ASP A 11 -0.19 -27.26 5.12
CA ASP A 11 0.23 -28.23 6.15
C ASP A 11 -0.87 -29.30 6.29
N ASP A 12 -0.53 -30.59 6.33
CA ASP A 12 -1.52 -31.67 6.52
C ASP A 12 -2.13 -31.68 7.93
N GLN A 13 -1.48 -31.01 8.89
CA GLN A 13 -1.94 -30.82 10.26
C GLN A 13 -2.30 -29.34 10.54
N ILE A 14 -2.74 -28.59 9.53
CA ILE A 14 -2.98 -27.14 9.66
C ILE A 14 -3.97 -26.77 10.78
N GLU A 15 -4.95 -27.63 11.07
CA GLU A 15 -5.91 -27.44 12.14
C GLU A 15 -5.24 -27.37 13.53
N ASP A 16 -4.16 -28.13 13.77
CA ASP A 16 -3.42 -28.07 15.04
C ASP A 16 -2.82 -26.68 15.25
N TYR A 17 -2.27 -26.07 14.19
CA TYR A 17 -1.71 -24.71 14.26
C TYR A 17 -2.79 -23.63 14.45
N ILE A 18 -3.99 -23.86 13.94
CA ILE A 18 -5.14 -22.98 14.14
C ILE A 18 -5.59 -23.06 15.60
N ASP A 19 -5.75 -24.27 16.15
CA ASP A 19 -6.17 -24.52 17.53
C ASP A 19 -5.15 -24.00 18.55
N MET A 20 -3.85 -24.08 18.22
CA MET A 20 -2.77 -23.48 19.01
C MET A 20 -2.72 -21.94 18.92
N GLY A 21 -3.55 -21.32 18.09
CA GLY A 21 -3.64 -19.86 17.93
C GLY A 21 -2.54 -19.23 17.08
N ILE A 22 -1.69 -20.04 16.42
CA ILE A 22 -0.53 -19.54 15.66
C ILE A 22 -1.01 -18.72 14.46
N LYS A 23 -2.07 -19.15 13.78
CA LYS A 23 -2.72 -18.38 12.72
C LYS A 23 -3.14 -16.99 13.21
N SER A 24 -3.81 -16.92 14.35
CA SER A 24 -4.25 -15.65 14.93
C SER A 24 -3.08 -14.75 15.32
N GLU A 25 -1.98 -15.31 15.83
CA GLU A 25 -0.77 -14.53 16.11
C GLU A 25 -0.16 -13.92 14.83
N LEU A 26 -0.11 -14.67 13.72
CA LEU A 26 0.32 -14.14 12.42
C LEU A 26 -0.58 -13.00 11.96
N GLU A 27 -1.90 -13.17 12.05
CA GLU A 27 -2.88 -12.16 11.67
C GLU A 27 -2.75 -10.90 12.53
N ILE A 28 -2.63 -11.04 13.85
CA ILE A 28 -2.41 -9.93 14.80
C ILE A 28 -1.11 -9.20 14.48
N TYR A 29 -0.03 -9.93 14.19
CA TYR A 29 1.25 -9.32 13.86
C TYR A 29 1.16 -8.49 12.58
N ILE A 30 0.57 -9.04 11.53
CA ILE A 30 0.35 -8.34 10.25
C ILE A 30 -0.57 -7.12 10.43
N ASP A 31 -1.63 -7.25 11.24
CA ASP A 31 -2.53 -6.14 11.58
C ASP A 31 -1.80 -5.02 12.32
N SER A 32 -0.89 -5.37 13.24
CA SER A 32 -0.07 -4.41 13.98
C SER A 32 0.79 -3.55 13.05
N LEU A 33 1.25 -4.13 11.93
CA LEU A 33 1.97 -3.47 10.83
C LEU A 33 1.07 -2.64 9.90
N GLY A 34 -0.22 -2.54 10.22
CA GLY A 34 -1.22 -1.75 9.51
C GLY A 34 -1.78 -2.44 8.27
N PHE A 35 -1.43 -3.68 7.98
CA PHE A 35 -2.00 -4.44 6.86
C PHE A 35 -3.32 -5.10 7.26
N ILE A 36 -4.14 -5.44 6.26
CA ILE A 36 -5.28 -6.33 6.43
C ILE A 36 -4.76 -7.74 6.22
N PRO A 37 -4.70 -8.56 7.27
CA PRO A 37 -4.19 -9.91 7.16
C PRO A 37 -5.18 -10.79 6.38
N THR A 38 -4.63 -11.76 5.67
CA THR A 38 -5.38 -12.88 5.10
C THR A 38 -4.47 -14.09 5.13
N VAL A 39 -4.77 -15.08 5.97
CA VAL A 39 -4.04 -16.34 6.04
C VAL A 39 -4.95 -17.44 5.49
N GLU A 40 -4.69 -17.83 4.25
CA GLU A 40 -5.43 -18.89 3.54
C GLU A 40 -4.73 -20.22 3.82
N CYS A 41 -5.44 -21.13 4.47
CA CYS A 41 -4.96 -22.41 4.95
C CYS A 41 -5.41 -23.53 4.01
N PHE A 42 -4.50 -24.46 3.73
CA PHE A 42 -4.74 -25.61 2.87
C PHE A 42 -4.12 -26.85 3.54
N GLU A 43 -4.79 -27.99 3.40
CA GLU A 43 -4.19 -29.31 3.69
C GLU A 43 -3.69 -29.96 2.40
N ASN A 44 -4.37 -29.67 1.27
CA ASN A 44 -4.12 -30.29 -0.02
C ASN A 44 -3.22 -29.45 -0.95
N GLY A 45 -2.10 -30.02 -1.39
CA GLY A 45 -1.13 -29.37 -2.28
C GLY A 45 -1.69 -28.94 -3.63
N ASN A 46 -2.61 -29.70 -4.22
CA ASN A 46 -3.22 -29.34 -5.51
C ASN A 46 -4.13 -28.11 -5.39
N LEU A 47 -4.86 -27.99 -4.28
CA LEU A 47 -5.68 -26.80 -4.01
C LEU A 47 -4.82 -25.58 -3.74
N ALA A 48 -3.72 -25.74 -3.00
CA ALA A 48 -2.74 -24.69 -2.78
C ALA A 48 -2.13 -24.22 -4.11
N GLU A 49 -1.73 -25.14 -5.00
CA GLU A 49 -1.18 -24.82 -6.32
C GLU A 49 -2.17 -24.01 -7.17
N GLN A 50 -3.44 -24.43 -7.24
CA GLN A 50 -4.49 -23.70 -7.94
C GLN A 50 -4.64 -22.27 -7.39
N SER A 51 -4.66 -22.13 -6.06
CA SER A 51 -4.79 -20.82 -5.43
C SER A 51 -3.62 -19.89 -5.73
N ILE A 52 -2.39 -20.42 -5.81
CA ILE A 52 -1.18 -19.65 -6.17
C ILE A 52 -1.26 -19.08 -7.59
N GLN A 53 -1.92 -19.78 -8.51
CA GLN A 53 -2.10 -19.32 -9.89
C GLN A 53 -3.11 -18.16 -9.98
N GLU A 54 -4.11 -18.14 -9.10
CA GLU A 54 -5.17 -17.13 -9.09
C GLU A 54 -4.85 -15.92 -8.19
N ILE A 55 -4.13 -16.15 -7.10
CA ILE A 55 -3.91 -15.20 -6.02
C ILE A 55 -2.41 -14.94 -5.84
N LYS A 56 -2.04 -13.65 -5.87
CA LYS A 56 -0.69 -13.22 -5.51
C LYS A 56 -0.52 -13.14 -3.99
N TYR A 57 0.18 -14.12 -3.44
CA TYR A 57 0.59 -14.16 -2.03
C TYR A 57 1.88 -13.38 -1.77
N ASP A 58 2.02 -12.89 -0.53
CA ASP A 58 3.20 -12.16 -0.02
C ASP A 58 4.20 -13.07 0.69
N LEU A 59 3.72 -14.18 1.24
CA LEU A 59 4.50 -15.23 1.88
C LEU A 59 3.77 -16.57 1.72
N ILE A 60 4.54 -17.62 1.50
CA ILE A 60 4.04 -19.00 1.49
C ILE A 60 4.71 -19.74 2.65
N LEU A 61 3.92 -20.40 3.48
CA LEU A 61 4.36 -21.32 4.52
C LEU A 61 4.02 -22.73 4.04
N SER A 62 5.01 -23.62 3.95
CA SER A 62 4.80 -24.99 3.48
C SER A 62 5.47 -25.96 4.43
N ASP A 63 4.70 -26.90 4.97
CA ASP A 63 5.28 -28.10 5.55
C ASP A 63 5.84 -29.02 4.44
N TYR A 64 6.67 -29.97 4.83
CA TYR A 64 7.13 -31.05 3.96
C TYR A 64 6.07 -32.11 3.73
N ASN A 65 5.31 -32.48 4.77
CA ASN A 65 4.19 -33.39 4.65
C ASN A 65 2.94 -32.56 4.33
N ILE A 66 2.32 -32.86 3.19
CA ILE A 66 1.11 -32.18 2.73
C ILE A 66 0.18 -33.25 2.14
N GLU A 67 -1.12 -33.03 2.22
CA GLU A 67 -2.08 -33.96 1.61
C GLU A 67 -2.19 -33.74 0.09
N GLY A 68 -2.63 -34.78 -0.64
CA GLY A 68 -3.01 -34.66 -2.05
C GLY A 68 -1.95 -35.11 -3.05
N GLY A 69 -1.96 -36.41 -3.36
CA GLY A 69 -1.05 -37.05 -4.35
C GLY A 69 0.25 -37.56 -3.72
N ASP A 70 1.11 -38.19 -4.53
CA ASP A 70 2.45 -38.65 -4.13
C ASP A 70 3.45 -37.49 -3.93
N GLU A 71 2.98 -36.27 -3.68
CA GLU A 71 3.77 -35.04 -3.75
C GLU A 71 3.98 -34.42 -2.37
N GLN A 72 5.25 -34.30 -1.98
CA GLN A 72 5.70 -33.62 -0.78
C GLN A 72 5.87 -32.12 -1.03
N GLY A 73 6.01 -31.33 0.04
CA GLY A 73 6.14 -29.88 -0.03
C GLY A 73 7.34 -29.40 -0.86
N ASP A 74 8.40 -30.18 -0.97
CA ASP A 74 9.56 -29.88 -1.82
C ASP A 74 9.19 -29.93 -3.32
N ILE A 75 8.39 -30.91 -3.74
CA ILE A 75 7.86 -31.04 -5.10
C ILE A 75 6.91 -29.86 -5.41
N LEU A 76 6.02 -29.51 -4.47
CA LEU A 76 5.16 -28.34 -4.62
C LEU A 76 5.97 -27.05 -4.79
N ILE A 77 7.00 -26.84 -3.97
CA ILE A 77 7.90 -25.69 -4.08
C ILE A 77 8.60 -25.66 -5.44
N GLN A 78 9.03 -26.81 -5.94
CA GLN A 78 9.62 -26.89 -7.27
C GLN A 78 8.63 -26.44 -8.36
N LYS A 79 7.38 -26.93 -8.33
CA LYS A 79 6.35 -26.50 -9.28
C LYS A 79 6.07 -25.00 -9.22
N ILE A 80 5.97 -24.44 -8.01
CA ILE A 80 5.77 -23.00 -7.80
C ILE A 80 6.90 -22.19 -8.48
N ARG A 81 8.15 -22.63 -8.33
CA ARG A 81 9.31 -21.97 -8.93
C ARG A 81 9.38 -22.15 -10.44
N ASP A 82 9.11 -23.36 -10.94
CA ASP A 82 9.09 -23.66 -12.37
C ASP A 82 7.95 -22.89 -13.08
N GLY A 83 6.86 -22.60 -12.37
CA GLY A 83 5.78 -21.70 -12.79
C GLY A 83 6.12 -20.20 -12.75
N GLY A 84 7.34 -19.82 -12.38
CA GLY A 84 7.80 -18.42 -12.36
C GLY A 84 7.35 -17.61 -11.14
N VAL A 85 6.88 -18.26 -10.07
CA VAL A 85 6.48 -17.59 -8.83
C VAL A 85 7.68 -17.52 -7.88
N PHE A 86 8.13 -16.30 -7.58
CA PHE A 86 9.30 -16.01 -6.73
C PHE A 86 8.94 -15.32 -5.39
N THR A 87 7.74 -15.60 -4.89
CA THR A 87 7.33 -15.21 -3.53
C THR A 87 8.24 -15.92 -2.51
N GLU A 88 8.55 -15.23 -1.41
CA GLU A 88 9.32 -15.82 -0.30
C GLU A 88 8.56 -17.05 0.25
N ILE A 89 9.27 -18.15 0.46
CA ILE A 89 8.72 -19.39 1.02
C ILE A 89 9.43 -19.69 2.33
N LEU A 90 8.67 -19.97 3.40
CA LEU A 90 9.18 -20.65 4.58
C LEU A 90 8.81 -22.13 4.46
N PHE A 91 9.80 -22.94 4.14
CA PHE A 91 9.68 -24.38 4.09
C PHE A 91 10.11 -24.96 5.44
N TYR A 92 9.26 -25.78 6.06
CA TYR A 92 9.54 -26.32 7.38
C TYR A 92 9.16 -27.79 7.48
N SER A 93 9.68 -28.47 8.50
CA SER A 93 9.28 -29.84 8.82
C SER A 93 9.77 -30.29 10.19
N ALA A 94 9.10 -31.28 10.77
CA ALA A 94 9.56 -32.04 11.93
C ALA A 94 10.36 -33.31 11.56
N GLN A 95 10.62 -33.58 10.28
CA GLN A 95 11.38 -34.77 9.85
C GLN A 95 12.83 -34.75 10.35
N PRO A 96 13.36 -35.85 10.94
CA PRO A 96 14.73 -35.92 11.44
C PRO A 96 15.82 -35.62 10.40
N ASP A 97 15.54 -35.89 9.13
CA ASP A 97 16.44 -35.68 7.99
C ASP A 97 16.13 -34.39 7.21
N PHE A 98 15.31 -33.48 7.75
CA PHE A 98 14.91 -32.23 7.08
C PHE A 98 16.09 -31.39 6.62
N ASP A 99 17.21 -31.36 7.36
CA ASP A 99 18.43 -30.66 6.94
C ASP A 99 18.99 -31.18 5.60
N THR A 100 18.82 -32.47 5.32
CA THR A 100 19.24 -33.09 4.04
C THR A 100 18.26 -32.75 2.93
N ILE A 101 16.95 -32.82 3.21
CA ILE A 101 15.88 -32.44 2.28
C ILE A 101 16.05 -30.95 1.87
N ALA A 102 16.24 -30.07 2.85
CA ALA A 102 16.46 -28.64 2.66
C ALA A 102 17.69 -28.35 1.77
N LYS A 103 18.80 -29.06 1.98
CA LYS A 103 20.01 -28.92 1.16
C LYS A 103 19.78 -29.35 -0.29
N ASN A 104 18.98 -30.39 -0.51
CA ASN A 104 18.69 -30.90 -1.86
C ASN A 104 17.71 -29.99 -2.62
N LEU A 105 16.79 -29.32 -1.91
CA LEU A 105 15.82 -28.42 -2.52
C LEU A 105 16.45 -27.11 -3.00
N TYR A 106 17.59 -26.67 -2.44
CA TYR A 106 18.25 -25.36 -2.64
C TYR A 106 17.74 -24.55 -3.85
N ARG A 107 16.71 -23.72 -3.61
CA ARG A 107 16.10 -22.81 -4.59
C ARG A 107 16.12 -21.38 -4.07
N ASP A 108 16.01 -20.42 -5.00
CA ASP A 108 15.91 -19.01 -4.66
C ASP A 108 14.71 -18.71 -3.76
N ARG A 109 14.94 -17.84 -2.77
CA ARG A 109 13.92 -17.28 -1.87
C ARG A 109 13.12 -18.34 -1.09
N VAL A 110 13.80 -19.42 -0.73
CA VAL A 110 13.29 -20.43 0.21
C VAL A 110 14.11 -20.33 1.49
N SER A 111 13.43 -20.04 2.58
CA SER A 111 13.96 -20.14 3.93
C SER A 111 13.53 -21.48 4.53
N PHE A 112 14.41 -22.08 5.31
CA PHE A 112 14.19 -23.40 5.90
C PHE A 112 14.08 -23.28 7.42
N PHE A 113 13.21 -24.08 8.04
CA PHE A 113 13.11 -24.16 9.50
C PHE A 113 12.76 -25.59 9.97
N SER A 114 13.59 -26.15 10.86
CA SER A 114 13.30 -27.46 11.47
C SER A 114 12.44 -27.27 12.73
N LEU A 115 11.37 -28.04 12.85
CA LEU A 115 10.49 -28.08 14.02
C LEU A 115 11.01 -29.01 15.14
N ILE A 116 12.24 -29.50 15.03
CA ILE A 116 12.87 -30.38 16.01
C ILE A 116 13.59 -29.55 17.08
N GLY A 117 13.21 -29.73 18.34
CA GLY A 117 13.88 -29.13 19.50
C GLY A 117 12.93 -28.38 20.43
N ASP A 118 13.46 -28.00 21.60
CA ASP A 118 12.72 -27.20 22.58
C ASP A 118 12.46 -25.79 22.00
N GLU A 119 11.26 -25.24 22.22
CA GLU A 119 10.79 -23.95 21.67
C GLU A 119 10.64 -23.89 20.12
N SER A 120 10.55 -25.03 19.42
CA SER A 120 10.45 -25.07 17.95
C SER A 120 9.34 -24.20 17.37
N PHE A 121 8.13 -24.22 17.95
CA PHE A 121 7.02 -23.37 17.52
C PHE A 121 7.29 -21.88 17.67
N LYS A 122 8.00 -21.47 18.73
CA LYS A 122 8.39 -20.06 18.92
C LYS A 122 9.41 -19.65 17.86
N GLY A 123 10.40 -20.49 17.61
CA GLY A 123 11.38 -20.24 16.54
C GLY A 123 10.75 -20.18 15.14
N PHE A 124 9.75 -21.03 14.87
CA PHE A 124 8.98 -21.00 13.63
C PHE A 124 8.27 -19.64 13.45
N LYS A 125 7.57 -19.19 14.50
CA LYS A 125 6.90 -17.89 14.51
C LYS A 125 7.87 -16.74 14.29
N ASP A 126 8.99 -16.73 15.01
CA ASP A 126 10.02 -15.69 14.85
C ASP A 126 10.57 -15.67 13.42
N LYS A 127 10.77 -16.84 12.82
CA LYS A 127 11.21 -16.95 11.42
C LYS A 127 10.14 -16.41 10.45
N ALA A 128 8.88 -16.74 10.64
CA ALA A 128 7.77 -16.21 9.85
C ALA A 128 7.67 -14.69 9.97
N PHE A 129 7.73 -14.14 11.19
CA PHE A 129 7.73 -12.69 11.43
C PHE A 129 8.90 -11.98 10.76
N ASN A 130 10.10 -12.57 10.79
CA ASN A 130 11.26 -12.03 10.08
C ASN A 130 11.05 -11.97 8.56
N LEU A 131 10.45 -13.01 7.96
CA LEU A 131 10.13 -13.01 6.54
C LEU A 131 9.03 -11.99 6.20
N ILE A 132 8.02 -11.85 7.07
CA ILE A 132 7.01 -10.79 6.93
C ILE A 132 7.68 -9.42 6.93
N ASN A 133 8.56 -9.14 7.90
CA ASN A 133 9.29 -7.88 7.98
C ASN A 133 10.15 -7.64 6.74
N HIS A 134 10.82 -8.68 6.22
CA HIS A 134 11.63 -8.57 5.00
C HIS A 134 10.78 -8.19 3.79
N THR A 135 9.64 -8.86 3.58
CA THR A 135 8.70 -8.52 2.51
C THR A 135 8.14 -7.12 2.70
N VAL A 136 7.79 -6.74 3.93
CA VAL A 136 7.28 -5.40 4.27
C VAL A 136 8.32 -4.30 4.04
N ALA A 137 9.59 -4.55 4.37
CA ALA A 137 10.70 -3.65 4.09
C ALA A 137 10.88 -3.46 2.58
N LYS A 138 10.92 -4.55 1.81
CA LYS A 138 10.97 -4.51 0.32
C LYS A 138 9.78 -3.76 -0.29
N LEU A 139 8.57 -3.96 0.23
CA LEU A 139 7.37 -3.22 -0.22
C LEU A 139 7.46 -1.73 0.10
N GLN A 140 8.22 -1.36 1.13
CA GLN A 140 8.50 0.04 1.48
C GLN A 140 9.61 0.61 0.61
N GLU A 141 10.66 -0.15 0.28
CA GLU A 141 11.67 0.22 -0.72
C GLU A 141 11.07 0.43 -2.13
N LEU A 142 10.08 -0.38 -2.52
CA LEU A 142 9.32 -0.13 -3.75
C LEU A 142 8.52 1.18 -3.70
N ASN A 143 8.09 1.62 -2.51
CA ASN A 143 7.58 2.98 -2.35
C ASN A 143 8.71 4.01 -2.42
N SER A 144 9.95 3.67 -2.05
CA SER A 144 11.13 4.51 -2.32
C SER A 144 11.41 4.66 -3.82
N ILE A 145 11.11 3.69 -4.70
CA ILE A 145 11.18 3.90 -6.16
C ILE A 145 10.16 4.94 -6.62
N ARG A 146 8.95 4.92 -6.05
CA ARG A 146 7.94 5.95 -6.31
C ARG A 146 8.39 7.30 -5.75
N GLY A 147 9.00 7.32 -4.56
CA GLY A 147 9.63 8.50 -3.96
C GLY A 147 10.81 9.02 -4.78
N LEU A 148 11.60 8.15 -5.39
CA LEU A 148 12.74 8.48 -6.27
C LEU A 148 12.23 9.11 -7.56
N VAL A 149 11.28 8.46 -8.25
CA VAL A 149 10.66 9.05 -9.44
C VAL A 149 9.99 10.37 -9.10
N MET A 150 9.32 10.47 -7.95
CA MET A 150 8.71 11.73 -7.50
C MET A 150 9.76 12.80 -7.16
N SER A 151 10.88 12.43 -6.54
CA SER A 151 12.01 13.32 -6.27
C SER A 151 12.58 13.87 -7.56
N GLU A 152 12.89 12.98 -8.50
CA GLU A 152 13.45 13.34 -9.82
C GLU A 152 12.47 14.23 -10.58
N THR A 153 11.17 13.91 -10.62
CA THR A 153 10.18 14.80 -11.26
C THR A 153 10.03 16.13 -10.55
N SER A 154 10.15 16.17 -9.22
CA SER A 154 10.06 17.42 -8.44
C SER A 154 11.34 18.25 -8.59
N GLU A 155 12.50 17.64 -8.78
CA GLU A 155 13.74 18.34 -9.14
C GLU A 155 13.67 18.92 -10.54
N LEU A 156 13.07 18.21 -11.49
CA LEU A 156 12.78 18.73 -12.81
C LEU A 156 11.81 19.93 -12.74
N ASP A 157 10.73 19.85 -11.95
CA ASP A 157 9.81 20.98 -11.71
C ASP A 157 10.55 22.16 -11.05
N ASN A 158 11.35 21.88 -10.00
CA ASN A 158 12.43 22.72 -9.45
C ASN A 158 13.16 23.53 -10.52
N THR A 159 13.78 22.79 -11.43
CA THR A 159 14.63 23.32 -12.48
C THR A 159 13.82 24.17 -13.46
N VAL A 160 12.60 23.75 -13.81
CA VAL A 160 11.70 24.54 -14.67
C VAL A 160 11.35 25.88 -14.01
N GLU A 161 11.02 25.88 -12.72
CA GLU A 161 10.75 27.11 -11.96
C GLU A 161 11.98 28.01 -11.90
N GLU A 162 13.16 27.47 -11.63
CA GLU A 162 14.42 28.23 -11.58
C GLU A 162 14.79 28.84 -12.94
N ILE A 163 14.60 28.09 -14.04
CA ILE A 163 14.80 28.60 -15.40
C ILE A 163 13.84 29.75 -15.68
N LEU A 164 12.55 29.57 -15.39
CA LEU A 164 11.53 30.59 -15.60
C LEU A 164 11.82 31.83 -14.75
N LEU A 165 12.16 31.65 -13.47
CA LEU A 165 12.52 32.74 -12.57
C LEU A 165 13.74 33.50 -13.11
N SER A 166 14.80 32.80 -13.49
CA SER A 166 16.01 33.41 -14.04
C SER A 166 15.72 34.24 -15.30
N PHE A 167 14.89 33.71 -16.20
CA PHE A 167 14.50 34.41 -17.43
C PHE A 167 13.61 35.64 -17.14
N LEU A 168 12.66 35.51 -16.21
CA LEU A 168 11.73 36.57 -15.85
C LEU A 168 12.39 37.70 -15.05
N THR A 169 13.45 37.40 -14.30
CA THR A 169 14.18 38.37 -13.46
C THR A 169 15.12 39.27 -14.29
N ALA A 170 15.44 38.89 -15.52
CA ALA A 170 16.29 39.67 -16.43
C ALA A 170 15.64 41.01 -16.91
N ASP A 171 14.34 41.18 -16.67
CA ASP A 171 13.54 42.41 -16.86
C ASP A 171 13.81 43.17 -18.18
N ASN A 172 13.87 42.42 -19.28
CA ASN A 172 14.02 42.91 -20.65
C ASN A 172 12.76 42.65 -21.50
N GLU A 173 12.75 43.13 -22.75
CA GLU A 173 11.60 42.98 -23.66
C GLU A 173 11.13 41.53 -23.86
N ASN A 174 12.06 40.58 -23.92
CA ASN A 174 11.72 39.15 -24.05
C ASN A 174 11.05 38.61 -22.78
N SER A 175 11.54 39.03 -21.61
CA SER A 175 10.91 38.68 -20.33
C SER A 175 9.49 39.27 -20.20
N GLN A 176 9.27 40.49 -20.70
CA GLN A 176 7.95 41.11 -20.70
C GLN A 176 6.98 40.39 -21.65
N THR A 177 7.47 40.00 -22.83
CA THR A 177 6.69 39.20 -23.79
C THR A 177 6.24 37.86 -23.18
N LEU A 178 7.12 37.20 -22.41
CA LEU A 178 6.76 35.97 -21.69
C LEU A 178 5.75 36.24 -20.56
N LYS A 179 5.90 37.32 -19.78
CA LYS A 179 4.93 37.73 -18.75
C LYS A 179 3.54 37.95 -19.35
N ASP A 180 3.44 38.60 -20.51
CA ASP A 180 2.18 38.84 -21.21
C ASP A 180 1.56 37.53 -21.71
N TYR A 181 2.38 36.61 -22.26
CA TYR A 181 1.94 35.28 -22.67
C TYR A 181 1.37 34.46 -21.50
N ILE A 182 2.10 34.39 -20.38
CA ILE A 182 1.66 33.71 -19.16
C ILE A 182 0.35 34.32 -18.65
N SER A 183 0.28 35.65 -18.59
CA SER A 183 -0.90 36.38 -18.11
C SER A 183 -2.13 36.09 -18.97
N LYS A 184 -1.99 36.11 -20.30
CA LYS A 184 -3.06 35.76 -21.23
C LYS A 184 -3.53 34.32 -21.05
N MET A 185 -2.60 33.37 -20.94
CA MET A 185 -2.91 31.95 -20.72
C MET A 185 -3.70 31.74 -19.42
N ILE A 186 -3.31 32.40 -18.33
CA ILE A 186 -4.01 32.33 -17.03
C ILE A 186 -5.42 32.91 -17.17
N VAL A 187 -5.58 34.08 -17.78
CA VAL A 187 -6.89 34.74 -17.97
C VAL A 187 -7.83 33.87 -18.80
N ASP A 188 -7.35 33.30 -19.91
CA ASP A 188 -8.16 32.46 -20.79
C ASP A 188 -8.59 31.16 -20.08
N SER A 189 -7.69 30.55 -19.31
CA SER A 189 -7.98 29.39 -18.46
C SER A 189 -9.03 29.72 -17.40
N ALA A 190 -8.88 30.84 -16.68
CA ALA A 190 -9.83 31.29 -15.66
C ALA A 190 -11.22 31.55 -16.23
N LYS A 191 -11.33 32.25 -17.38
CA LYS A 191 -12.60 32.48 -18.08
C LYS A 191 -13.27 31.17 -18.49
N SER A 192 -12.50 30.22 -19.01
CA SER A 192 -12.99 28.90 -19.40
C SER A 192 -13.54 28.12 -18.20
N ASN A 193 -12.81 28.15 -17.07
CA ASN A 193 -13.24 27.50 -15.83
C ASN A 193 -14.47 28.17 -15.21
N LEU A 194 -14.58 29.49 -15.26
CA LEU A 194 -15.76 30.22 -14.77
C LEU A 194 -17.01 29.82 -15.56
N LYS A 195 -16.96 29.82 -16.90
CA LYS A 195 -18.08 29.39 -17.74
C LYS A 195 -18.54 27.95 -17.43
N LYS A 196 -17.58 27.06 -17.15
CA LYS A 196 -17.88 25.67 -16.75
C LYS A 196 -18.50 25.60 -15.35
N ALA A 197 -18.05 26.44 -14.42
CA ALA A 197 -18.58 26.50 -13.06
C ALA A 197 -20.00 27.09 -13.02
N GLU A 198 -20.30 28.11 -13.83
CA GLU A 198 -21.64 28.71 -13.94
C GLU A 198 -22.68 27.70 -14.41
N LYS A 199 -22.31 26.82 -15.35
CA LYS A 199 -23.17 25.75 -15.88
C LYS A 199 -23.12 24.46 -15.07
N PHE A 200 -22.43 24.44 -13.93
CA PHE A 200 -22.14 23.19 -13.22
C PHE A 200 -23.41 22.49 -12.72
N ASN A 201 -24.43 23.25 -12.32
CA ASN A 201 -25.72 22.70 -11.86
C ASN A 201 -26.62 22.20 -13.01
N GLU A 202 -26.27 22.51 -14.27
CA GLU A 202 -26.99 22.04 -15.46
C GLU A 202 -26.45 20.69 -15.95
N LEU A 203 -25.32 20.23 -15.42
CA LEU A 203 -24.69 18.97 -15.81
C LEU A 203 -25.46 17.77 -15.27
N GLU A 204 -25.46 16.69 -16.03
CA GLU A 204 -25.96 15.40 -15.53
C GLU A 204 -25.09 14.91 -14.36
N PRO A 205 -25.63 14.15 -13.37
CA PRO A 205 -24.89 13.75 -12.19
C PRO A 205 -23.55 13.05 -12.48
N GLN A 206 -23.49 12.20 -13.51
CA GLN A 206 -22.24 11.52 -13.90
C GLN A 206 -21.16 12.51 -14.38
N GLU A 207 -21.56 13.56 -15.08
CA GLU A 207 -20.68 14.61 -15.58
C GLU A 207 -20.23 15.53 -14.45
N MET A 208 -21.13 15.87 -13.52
CA MET A 208 -20.78 16.59 -12.29
C MET A 208 -19.69 15.86 -11.50
N ILE A 209 -19.86 14.55 -11.27
CA ILE A 209 -18.88 13.72 -10.54
C ILE A 209 -17.54 13.63 -11.28
N LYS A 210 -17.54 13.58 -12.62
CA LYS A 210 -16.30 13.48 -13.41
C LYS A 210 -15.61 14.82 -13.67
N SER A 211 -16.28 15.94 -13.41
CA SER A 211 -15.74 17.28 -13.65
C SER A 211 -14.47 17.56 -12.82
N ARG A 212 -13.45 18.15 -13.47
CA ARG A 212 -12.20 18.56 -12.81
C ARG A 212 -12.39 19.67 -11.78
N ILE A 213 -13.44 20.48 -11.91
CA ILE A 213 -13.76 21.56 -10.97
C ILE A 213 -14.25 20.98 -9.63
N PHE A 214 -14.87 19.81 -9.68
CA PHE A 214 -15.29 19.02 -8.52
C PHE A 214 -14.20 18.01 -8.13
N ASP A 215 -13.10 18.56 -7.63
CA ASP A 215 -11.91 17.83 -7.18
C ASP A 215 -12.17 16.94 -5.95
N ALA A 216 -11.13 16.23 -5.49
CA ALA A 216 -11.20 15.30 -4.37
C ALA A 216 -11.59 15.97 -3.03
N ASP A 217 -11.14 17.21 -2.76
CA ASP A 217 -11.49 17.96 -1.55
C ASP A 217 -12.98 18.27 -1.57
N LYS A 218 -13.49 18.87 -2.66
CA LYS A 218 -14.91 19.21 -2.81
C LYS A 218 -15.81 17.96 -2.77
N LYS A 219 -15.38 16.85 -3.36
CA LYS A 219 -16.07 15.56 -3.27
C LYS A 219 -16.18 15.05 -1.84
N SER A 220 -15.08 15.09 -1.07
CA SER A 220 -15.10 14.64 0.33
C SER A 220 -16.02 15.51 1.21
N ARG A 221 -16.06 16.84 0.99
CA ARG A 221 -17.04 17.74 1.63
C ARG A 221 -18.47 17.38 1.27
N ALA A 222 -18.74 17.08 0.00
CA ALA A 222 -20.06 16.69 -0.46
C ALA A 222 -20.52 15.37 0.17
N VAL A 223 -19.62 14.38 0.30
CA VAL A 223 -19.91 13.13 1.04
C VAL A 223 -20.22 13.42 2.50
N ASN A 224 -19.45 14.28 3.17
CA ASN A 224 -19.74 14.69 4.55
C ASN A 224 -21.14 15.32 4.68
N LYS A 225 -21.50 16.22 3.76
CA LYS A 225 -22.84 16.82 3.72
C LYS A 225 -23.93 15.79 3.44
N MET A 226 -23.66 14.83 2.54
CA MET A 226 -24.58 13.74 2.21
C MET A 226 -24.90 12.88 3.44
N VAL A 227 -23.88 12.50 4.23
CA VAL A 227 -24.06 11.72 5.47
C VAL A 227 -25.04 12.40 6.42
N SER A 228 -24.89 13.72 6.62
CA SER A 228 -25.84 14.50 7.43
C SER A 228 -27.24 14.56 6.83
N LEU A 229 -27.37 14.62 5.50
CA LEU A 229 -28.68 14.68 4.83
C LEU A 229 -29.47 13.37 4.92
N VAL A 230 -28.79 12.22 4.94
CA VAL A 230 -29.44 10.90 5.04
C VAL A 230 -29.78 10.48 6.47
N GLY A 231 -29.54 11.38 7.44
CA GLY A 231 -29.81 11.16 8.87
C GLY A 231 -28.91 10.09 9.49
N ALA A 232 -27.73 9.86 8.92
CA ALA A 232 -26.74 8.95 9.48
C ALA A 232 -25.94 9.69 10.56
N ASP A 233 -26.57 9.92 11.70
CA ASP A 233 -25.92 10.52 12.86
C ASP A 233 -25.34 9.40 13.75
N GLY A 234 -24.04 9.46 13.97
CA GLY A 234 -23.33 8.56 14.87
C GLY A 234 -21.90 9.07 15.07
N GLU A 235 -21.36 8.88 16.28
CA GLU A 235 -20.00 9.34 16.67
C GLU A 235 -18.93 8.96 15.63
N LYS A 236 -19.10 7.81 14.97
CA LYS A 236 -18.17 7.33 13.92
C LYS A 236 -18.04 8.23 12.69
N PHE A 237 -19.02 9.09 12.39
CA PHE A 237 -18.99 10.03 11.26
C PHE A 237 -18.62 11.45 11.68
N GLU A 238 -18.46 11.70 12.98
CA GLU A 238 -18.09 13.02 13.48
C GLU A 238 -16.74 13.45 12.92
N ASN A 239 -16.65 14.70 12.47
CA ASN A 239 -15.45 15.27 11.86
C ASN A 239 -14.91 14.46 10.66
N PHE A 240 -15.76 13.67 9.97
CA PHE A 240 -15.34 12.83 8.84
C PHE A 240 -14.49 13.60 7.82
N TYR A 241 -14.99 14.73 7.31
CA TYR A 241 -14.24 15.51 6.32
C TYR A 241 -12.89 16.01 6.86
N THR A 242 -12.85 16.54 8.07
CA THR A 242 -11.61 17.06 8.69
C THR A 242 -10.57 15.95 8.81
N ASN A 243 -10.97 14.78 9.30
CA ASN A 243 -10.10 13.63 9.46
C ASN A 243 -9.68 13.06 8.09
N TYR A 244 -10.61 12.90 7.14
CA TYR A 244 -10.30 12.39 5.80
C TYR A 244 -9.35 13.32 5.04
N LYS A 245 -9.53 14.64 5.21
CA LYS A 245 -8.64 15.62 4.63
C LYS A 245 -7.21 15.44 5.15
N ALA A 246 -7.03 15.50 6.46
CA ALA A 246 -5.70 15.38 7.07
C ALA A 246 -5.07 14.00 6.79
N ASP A 247 -5.80 12.92 7.06
CA ASP A 247 -5.27 11.56 7.04
C ASP A 247 -5.02 11.04 5.61
N VAL A 248 -5.84 11.46 4.63
CA VAL A 248 -5.85 10.90 3.28
C VAL A 248 -5.47 11.92 2.22
N LEU A 249 -6.14 13.07 2.15
CA LEU A 249 -5.93 14.02 1.05
C LEU A 249 -4.61 14.75 1.18
N ASP A 250 -4.30 15.27 2.36
CA ASP A 250 -3.08 16.01 2.63
C ASP A 250 -1.89 15.05 2.55
N THR A 251 -1.93 13.91 3.25
CA THR A 251 -0.92 12.83 3.11
C THR A 251 -0.66 12.45 1.63
N ARG A 252 -1.71 12.29 0.81
CA ARG A 252 -1.55 11.99 -0.62
C ARG A 252 -0.85 13.13 -1.36
N ASN A 253 -1.21 14.38 -1.09
CA ASN A 253 -0.63 15.54 -1.76
C ASN A 253 0.83 15.73 -1.34
N ASP A 254 1.11 15.62 -0.04
CA ASP A 254 2.46 15.72 0.50
C ASP A 254 3.35 14.64 -0.13
N LEU A 255 2.92 13.38 -0.14
CA LEU A 255 3.66 12.29 -0.78
C LEU A 255 3.79 12.44 -2.30
N ALA A 256 2.91 13.21 -2.95
CA ALA A 256 2.97 13.42 -4.40
C ALA A 256 3.92 14.55 -4.82
N HIS A 257 4.19 15.49 -3.91
CA HIS A 257 5.05 16.65 -4.13
C HIS A 257 6.32 16.62 -3.28
N ALA A 258 6.50 15.59 -2.44
CA ALA A 258 7.69 15.42 -1.64
C ALA A 258 8.89 15.01 -2.51
N LYS A 259 10.04 15.58 -2.19
CA LYS A 259 11.33 15.14 -2.70
C LYS A 259 11.94 14.10 -1.78
N SER A 260 12.76 13.21 -2.31
CA SER A 260 13.57 12.31 -1.49
C SER A 260 14.97 12.89 -1.36
N ASP A 261 15.52 12.89 -0.16
CA ASP A 261 16.91 13.25 0.09
C ASP A 261 17.52 12.33 1.14
N VAL A 262 18.83 12.09 1.05
CA VAL A 262 19.57 11.25 1.99
C VAL A 262 20.40 12.13 2.90
N ILE A 263 19.95 12.28 4.15
CA ILE A 263 20.63 13.07 5.18
C ILE A 263 21.22 12.10 6.21
N ASP A 264 22.55 12.11 6.35
CA ASP A 264 23.29 11.22 7.26
C ASP A 264 23.04 9.71 7.02
N GLY A 265 22.83 9.32 5.76
CA GLY A 265 22.58 7.92 5.37
C GLY A 265 21.15 7.43 5.64
N VAL A 266 20.24 8.33 6.02
CA VAL A 266 18.81 8.05 6.20
C VAL A 266 18.02 8.77 5.11
N GLU A 267 17.07 8.06 4.49
CA GLU A 267 16.16 8.63 3.49
C GLU A 267 15.08 9.49 4.17
N TYR A 268 14.91 10.73 3.71
CA TYR A 268 13.89 11.68 4.15
C TYR A 268 13.00 12.06 2.98
N LEU A 269 11.73 12.32 3.28
CA LEU A 269 10.85 13.02 2.37
C LEU A 269 10.83 14.51 2.75
N ILE A 270 11.28 15.36 1.84
CA ILE A 270 11.25 16.82 1.99
C ILE A 270 9.93 17.32 1.45
N ILE A 271 9.06 17.79 2.34
CA ILE A 271 7.74 18.33 1.99
C ILE A 271 7.82 19.86 2.00
N HIS A 272 7.48 20.50 0.89
CA HIS A 272 7.39 21.96 0.80
C HIS A 272 6.00 22.43 1.21
N ARG A 273 5.88 23.05 2.39
CA ARG A 273 4.63 23.68 2.82
C ARG A 273 4.84 25.18 3.00
N LYS A 274 4.02 25.99 2.32
CA LYS A 274 4.06 27.48 2.40
C LYS A 274 5.46 28.07 2.14
N GLY A 275 6.24 27.46 1.25
CA GLY A 275 7.60 27.92 0.92
C GLY A 275 8.68 27.56 1.93
N VAL A 276 8.39 26.69 2.90
CA VAL A 276 9.36 26.16 3.87
C VAL A 276 9.51 24.66 3.66
N GLU A 277 10.74 24.18 3.71
CA GLU A 277 11.07 22.75 3.65
C GLU A 277 10.86 22.10 5.01
N HIS A 278 10.10 21.01 5.01
CA HIS A 278 9.85 20.19 6.18
C HIS A 278 10.37 18.77 5.91
N PRO A 279 11.58 18.42 6.37
CA PRO A 279 12.09 17.06 6.27
C PRO A 279 11.28 16.16 7.21
N GLU A 280 10.56 15.20 6.65
CA GLU A 280 9.86 14.16 7.39
C GLU A 280 10.53 12.80 7.16
N LYS A 281 10.84 12.10 8.26
CA LYS A 281 11.43 10.76 8.22
C LYS A 281 10.39 9.74 7.78
N PHE A 282 10.42 9.35 6.50
CA PHE A 282 9.53 8.31 6.00
C PHE A 282 9.96 6.91 6.44
N ASN A 283 9.73 6.60 7.71
CA ASN A 283 10.13 5.35 8.35
C ASN A 283 8.98 4.34 8.45
N GLN A 284 9.28 3.16 9.00
CA GLN A 284 8.31 2.08 9.18
C GLN A 284 7.11 2.51 10.04
N GLU A 285 7.31 3.31 11.09
CA GLU A 285 6.24 3.78 11.97
C GLU A 285 5.26 4.68 11.22
N GLN A 286 5.76 5.61 10.40
CA GLN A 286 4.94 6.45 9.54
C GLN A 286 4.17 5.63 8.51
N CYS A 287 4.82 4.64 7.88
CA CYS A 287 4.15 3.71 6.97
C CYS A 287 3.00 2.97 7.65
N ILE A 288 3.20 2.48 8.88
CA ILE A 288 2.16 1.80 9.67
C ILE A 288 1.00 2.77 9.94
N ALA A 289 1.29 3.99 10.38
CA ALA A 289 0.27 5.01 10.66
C ALA A 289 -0.57 5.34 9.42
N ILE A 290 0.08 5.55 8.27
CA ILE A 290 -0.60 5.80 6.99
C ILE A 290 -1.50 4.63 6.61
N ARG A 291 -1.03 3.38 6.70
CA ARG A 291 -1.88 2.21 6.40
C ARG A 291 -3.10 2.14 7.31
N LYS A 292 -2.92 2.35 8.63
CA LYS A 292 -4.02 2.34 9.61
C LYS A 292 -5.07 3.40 9.29
N ASN A 293 -4.63 4.61 8.95
CA ASN A 293 -5.50 5.70 8.52
C ASN A 293 -6.26 5.36 7.23
N LEU A 294 -5.57 4.85 6.21
CA LEU A 294 -6.20 4.43 4.95
C LEU A 294 -7.23 3.32 5.16
N ARG A 295 -6.94 2.34 6.02
CA ARG A 295 -7.88 1.27 6.39
C ARG A 295 -9.13 1.84 7.08
N LYS A 296 -8.94 2.66 8.11
CA LYS A 296 -10.03 3.33 8.84
C LYS A 296 -10.97 4.06 7.89
N HIS A 297 -10.43 4.89 6.99
CA HIS A 297 -11.24 5.67 6.05
C HIS A 297 -11.89 4.81 4.96
N ARG A 298 -11.24 3.74 4.52
CA ARG A 298 -11.84 2.78 3.59
C ARG A 298 -13.06 2.09 4.22
N ASP A 299 -12.93 1.63 5.46
CA ASP A 299 -14.01 0.93 6.14
C ASP A 299 -15.18 1.89 6.43
N LEU A 300 -14.88 3.14 6.79
CA LEU A 300 -15.88 4.19 6.95
C LEU A 300 -16.63 4.49 5.62
N LEU A 301 -15.89 4.65 4.52
CA LEU A 301 -16.48 4.85 3.19
C LEU A 301 -17.33 3.65 2.75
N ARG A 302 -16.94 2.42 3.11
CA ARG A 302 -17.75 1.21 2.87
C ARG A 302 -19.07 1.28 3.65
N THR A 303 -19.03 1.64 4.93
CA THR A 303 -20.25 1.83 5.74
C THR A 303 -21.15 2.92 5.14
N ILE A 304 -20.58 4.07 4.71
CA ILE A 304 -21.35 5.12 4.03
C ILE A 304 -22.01 4.56 2.77
N ARG A 305 -21.27 3.80 1.95
CA ARG A 305 -21.80 3.17 0.74
C ARG A 305 -22.96 2.21 1.04
N GLU A 306 -22.83 1.36 2.04
CA GLU A 306 -23.87 0.40 2.46
C GLU A 306 -25.13 1.11 2.94
N LEU A 307 -25.00 2.20 3.70
CA LEU A 307 -26.13 3.01 4.15
C LEU A 307 -26.93 3.64 3.00
N ILE A 308 -26.27 3.92 1.87
CA ILE A 308 -26.89 4.57 0.71
C ILE A 308 -27.47 3.54 -0.27
N ILE A 309 -26.77 2.43 -0.51
CA ILE A 309 -27.23 1.38 -1.46
C ILE A 309 -28.27 0.46 -0.81
N GLY A 310 -28.27 0.32 0.51
CA GLY A 310 -29.24 -0.47 1.27
C GLY A 310 -30.56 0.24 1.58
N LYS A 311 -30.74 1.49 1.12
CA LYS A 311 -32.01 2.23 1.11
C LYS A 311 -32.56 2.28 -0.31
#